data_AF-A0A962CBN2-F1
#
_entry.id   AF-A0A962CBN2-F1
#
_cell.length_a   1.000
_cell.length_b   1.000
_cell.length_c   1.000
_cell.angle_alpha   90.00
_cell.angle_beta   90.00
_cell.angle_gamma   90.00
#
_symmetry.space_group_name_H-M   'P 1'
#
loop_
_entity.id
_entity.type
_entity.pdbx_description
1 polymer ?
#
loop_
_entity_poly.entity_id
_entity_poly.type
_entity_poly.pdbx_seq_one_letter_code
_entity_poly.pdbx_strand_id
1 'polypeptide(L)'
;MAEILISNIDKATLTRMTELANERGWSTNEVALRALRYALGLSTEHLSANDRQDIATMRGVWNQSENLAFREAMEAFRRVESGPTFETGDKQEK
;
A
#
# COMPACT_ATOMS: atom_id res chain seq x y z
N MET A 1 -9.23 15.09 -22.61
CA MET A 1 -9.34 13.64 -22.35
C MET A 1 -8.01 13.02 -22.73
N ALA A 2 -7.41 12.26 -21.83
CA ALA A 2 -6.28 11.41 -22.14
C ALA A 2 -6.79 9.98 -22.17
N GLU A 3 -6.45 9.23 -23.21
CA GLU A 3 -6.82 7.82 -23.34
C GLU A 3 -5.60 6.99 -23.01
N ILE A 4 -5.76 6.03 -22.10
CA ILE A 4 -4.69 5.11 -21.69
C ILE A 4 -5.21 3.70 -21.98
N LEU A 5 -4.45 2.96 -22.79
CA LEU A 5 -4.69 1.54 -23.03
C LEU A 5 -3.76 0.74 -22.11
N ILE A 6 -4.35 -0.11 -21.27
CA ILE A 6 -3.60 -1.05 -20.43
C ILE A 6 -3.64 -2.42 -21.11
N SER A 7 -2.48 -2.87 -21.60
CA SER A 7 -2.31 -4.15 -22.31
C SER A 7 -1.50 -5.14 -21.47
N ASN A 8 -1.48 -6.41 -21.88
CA ASN A 8 -0.75 -7.50 -21.20
C ASN A 8 -1.17 -7.70 -19.72
N ILE A 9 -2.45 -7.48 -19.43
CA ILE A 9 -3.02 -7.78 -18.10
C ILE A 9 -3.14 -9.30 -17.96
N ASP A 10 -2.62 -9.84 -16.87
CA ASP A 10 -2.78 -11.26 -16.55
C ASP A 10 -4.23 -11.58 -16.15
N LYS A 11 -4.63 -12.83 -16.31
CA LYS A 11 -6.01 -13.26 -16.06
C LYS A 11 -6.44 -13.07 -14.60
N ALA A 12 -5.52 -13.20 -13.63
CA ALA A 12 -5.86 -13.05 -12.22
C ALA A 12 -6.17 -11.59 -11.90
N THR A 13 -5.35 -10.66 -12.39
CA THR A 13 -5.58 -9.21 -12.25
C THR A 13 -6.90 -8.79 -12.88
N LEU A 14 -7.19 -9.24 -14.11
CA LEU A 14 -8.44 -8.90 -14.78
C LEU A 14 -9.67 -9.43 -14.02
N THR A 15 -9.58 -10.65 -13.49
CA THR A 15 -10.62 -11.25 -12.66
C THR A 15 -10.88 -10.40 -11.42
N ARG A 16 -9.83 -10.04 -10.68
CA ARG A 16 -9.97 -9.24 -9.45
C ARG A 16 -10.52 -7.84 -9.71
N MET A 17 -10.09 -7.17 -10.78
CA MET A 17 -10.64 -5.88 -11.18
C MET A 17 -12.15 -5.97 -11.48
N THR A 18 -12.58 -7.08 -12.08
CA THR A 18 -14.00 -7.32 -12.39
C THR A 18 -14.82 -7.60 -11.13
N GLU A 19 -14.28 -8.35 -10.17
CA GLU A 19 -14.91 -8.57 -8.87
C GLU A 19 -15.10 -7.26 -8.11
N LEU A 20 -14.05 -6.44 -8.00
CA LEU A 20 -14.11 -5.14 -7.34
C LEU A 20 -15.09 -4.18 -8.01
N ALA A 21 -15.18 -4.23 -9.34
CA ALA A 21 -16.17 -3.49 -10.12
C ALA A 21 -17.60 -3.92 -9.73
N ASN A 22 -17.86 -5.24 -9.68
CA ASN A 22 -19.17 -5.77 -9.34
C ASN A 22 -19.58 -5.49 -7.88
N GLU A 23 -18.68 -5.67 -6.92
CA GLU A 23 -18.93 -5.47 -5.49
C GLU A 23 -19.41 -4.05 -5.17
N ARG A 24 -18.92 -3.06 -5.93
CA ARG A 24 -19.15 -1.63 -5.66
C ARG A 24 -20.02 -0.95 -6.70
N GLY A 25 -20.48 -1.69 -7.72
CA GLY A 25 -21.25 -1.16 -8.85
C GLY A 25 -20.46 -0.19 -9.72
N TRP A 26 -19.14 -0.38 -9.82
CA TRP A 26 -18.23 0.45 -10.61
C TRP A 26 -17.96 -0.19 -11.96
N SER A 27 -17.52 0.61 -12.92
CA SER A 27 -16.91 0.09 -14.15
C SER A 27 -15.45 -0.32 -13.92
N THR A 28 -14.95 -1.25 -14.74
CA THR A 28 -13.54 -1.66 -14.72
C THR A 28 -12.58 -0.48 -14.93
N ASN A 29 -12.99 0.52 -15.71
CA ASN A 29 -12.22 1.74 -15.94
C ASN A 29 -12.12 2.59 -14.66
N GLU A 30 -13.21 2.72 -13.90
CA GLU A 30 -13.19 3.43 -12.61
C GLU A 30 -12.31 2.72 -11.57
N VAL A 31 -12.31 1.38 -11.58
CA VAL A 31 -11.40 0.59 -10.74
C VAL A 31 -9.94 0.89 -11.12
N ALA A 32 -9.61 0.86 -12.41
CA ALA A 32 -8.27 1.17 -12.90
C ALA A 32 -7.84 2.60 -12.53
N LEU A 33 -8.72 3.59 -12.72
CA LEU A 33 -8.45 4.98 -12.39
C LEU A 33 -8.19 5.17 -10.89
N ARG A 34 -9.00 4.54 -10.03
CA ARG A 34 -8.80 4.58 -8.58
C ARG A 34 -7.49 3.92 -8.16
N ALA A 35 -7.16 2.77 -8.74
CA ALA A 35 -5.88 2.10 -8.49
C ALA A 35 -4.70 2.99 -8.88
N LEU A 36 -4.77 3.67 -10.03
CA LEU A 36 -3.74 4.63 -10.47
C LEU A 36 -3.63 5.82 -9.52
N ARG A 37 -4.75 6.43 -9.12
CA ARG A 37 -4.75 7.53 -8.13
C ARG A 37 -4.11 7.08 -6.82
N TYR A 38 -4.38 5.85 -6.39
CA TYR A 38 -3.79 5.30 -5.18
C TYR A 38 -2.28 5.09 -5.33
N ALA A 39 -1.85 4.48 -6.44
CA ALA A 39 -0.44 4.24 -6.73
C ALA A 39 0.38 5.55 -6.79
N LEU A 40 -0.24 6.64 -7.26
CA LEU A 40 0.35 7.97 -7.33
C LEU A 40 0.19 8.78 -6.02
N GLY A 41 -0.44 8.25 -4.98
CA GLY A 41 -0.68 8.96 -3.71
C GLY A 41 -1.72 10.08 -3.80
N LEU A 42 -2.55 10.09 -4.84
CA LEU A 42 -3.59 11.09 -5.12
C LEU A 42 -4.97 10.68 -4.59
N SER A 43 -5.06 9.53 -3.91
CA SER A 43 -6.30 9.03 -3.32
C SER A 43 -6.54 9.66 -1.95
N THR A 44 -7.66 10.36 -1.82
CA THR A 44 -8.18 10.91 -0.56
C THR A 44 -9.11 9.93 0.16
N GLU A 45 -9.51 8.83 -0.50
CA GLU A 45 -10.30 7.77 0.12
C GLU A 45 -9.42 6.99 1.10
N HIS A 46 -9.74 7.07 2.40
CA HIS A 46 -9.21 6.15 3.39
C HIS A 46 -9.73 4.75 3.05
N LEU A 47 -8.91 3.99 2.34
CA LEU A 47 -9.12 2.56 2.16
C LEU A 47 -9.35 1.95 3.55
N SER A 48 -10.57 1.46 3.77
CA SER A 48 -10.92 0.68 4.95
C SER A 48 -9.87 -0.41 5.16
N ALA A 49 -9.56 -0.76 6.41
CA ALA A 49 -8.43 -1.62 6.75
C ALA A 49 -8.34 -2.93 5.92
N ASN A 50 -9.47 -3.46 5.45
CA ASN A 50 -9.55 -4.63 4.58
C ASN A 50 -8.97 -4.38 3.17
N ASP A 51 -9.22 -3.22 2.55
CA ASP A 51 -8.64 -2.84 1.24
C ASP A 51 -7.11 -2.71 1.32
N ARG A 52 -6.60 -2.26 2.47
CA ARG A 52 -5.15 -2.06 2.66
C ARG A 52 -4.40 -3.40 2.70
N GLN A 53 -5.02 -4.46 3.23
CA GLN A 53 -4.48 -5.81 3.17
C GLN A 53 -4.49 -6.37 1.74
N ASP A 54 -5.55 -6.09 0.97
CA ASP A 54 -5.67 -6.54 -0.41
C ASP A 54 -4.59 -5.90 -1.31
N ILE A 55 -4.29 -4.60 -1.12
CA ILE A 55 -3.24 -3.92 -1.89
C ILE A 55 -1.82 -4.33 -1.47
N ALA A 56 -1.60 -4.68 -0.20
CA ALA A 56 -0.32 -5.28 0.22
C ALA A 56 -0.07 -6.60 -0.53
N THR A 57 -1.14 -7.38 -0.76
CA THR A 57 -1.12 -8.59 -1.58
C THR A 57 -0.84 -8.27 -3.06
N MET A 58 -1.46 -7.22 -3.61
CA MET A 58 -1.25 -6.78 -5.01
C MET A 58 0.15 -6.28 -5.32
N ARG A 59 0.90 -5.76 -4.35
CA ARG A 59 2.31 -5.36 -4.58
C ARG A 59 3.26 -6.56 -4.71
N GLY A 60 2.83 -7.80 -4.48
CA GLY A 60 3.75 -8.94 -4.40
C GLY A 60 4.78 -8.77 -3.28
N VAL A 61 4.47 -7.95 -2.28
CA VAL A 61 5.39 -7.59 -1.20
C VAL A 61 4.96 -8.40 0.02
N TRP A 62 5.58 -9.57 0.11
CA TRP A 62 5.88 -10.35 1.30
C TRP A 62 4.98 -11.56 1.50
N ASN A 63 5.60 -12.74 1.38
CA ASN A 63 5.00 -14.01 1.73
C ASN A 63 4.68 -14.07 3.25
N GLN A 64 3.95 -15.10 3.68
CA GLN A 64 3.50 -15.21 5.07
C GLN A 64 4.66 -15.19 6.08
N SER A 65 5.82 -15.76 5.73
CA SER A 65 7.02 -15.73 6.57
C SER A 65 7.64 -14.34 6.67
N GLU A 66 7.70 -13.59 5.57
CA GLU A 66 8.24 -12.23 5.54
C GLU A 66 7.37 -11.27 6.35
N ASN A 67 6.04 -11.42 6.24
CA ASN A 67 5.08 -10.66 7.07
C ASN A 67 5.16 -10.99 8.56
N LEU A 68 5.60 -12.20 8.91
CA LEU A 68 5.80 -12.61 10.29
C LEU A 68 7.11 -12.04 10.84
N ALA A 69 8.20 -12.15 10.07
CA ALA A 69 9.50 -11.56 10.40
C ALA A 69 9.42 -10.04 10.56
N PHE A 70 8.63 -9.34 9.72
CA PHE A 70 8.41 -7.90 9.86
C PHE A 70 7.77 -7.52 11.18
N ARG A 71 6.73 -8.28 11.57
CA ARG A 71 5.98 -8.04 12.81
C ARG A 71 6.87 -8.24 14.02
N GLU A 72 7.68 -9.28 14.00
CA GLU A 72 8.65 -9.56 15.05
C GLU A 72 9.70 -8.44 15.17
N ALA A 73 10.24 -7.97 14.06
CA ALA A 73 11.18 -6.84 14.04
C ALA A 73 10.54 -5.55 14.59
N MET A 74 9.31 -5.23 14.19
CA MET A 74 8.57 -4.07 14.67
C MET A 74 8.22 -4.17 16.16
N GLU A 75 7.92 -5.37 16.68
CA GLU A 75 7.74 -5.58 18.12
C GLU A 75 9.05 -5.42 18.89
N ALA A 76 10.18 -5.91 18.36
CA ALA A 76 11.50 -5.71 18.95
C ALA A 76 11.86 -4.22 19.02
N PHE A 77 11.61 -3.44 17.96
CA PHE A 77 11.80 -1.99 17.97
C PHE A 77 10.93 -1.27 18.99
N ARG A 78 9.68 -1.71 19.21
CA ARG A 78 8.81 -1.13 20.24
C ARG A 78 9.25 -1.46 21.66
N ARG A 79 9.91 -2.60 21.86
CA ARG A 79 10.47 -3.01 23.16
C ARG A 79 11.77 -2.28 23.49
N VAL A 80 12.45 -1.74 22.49
CA VAL A 80 13.55 -0.80 22.70
C VAL A 80 12.93 0.59 22.96
N GLU A 81 12.48 0.81 24.18
CA GLU A 81 12.17 2.15 24.70
C GLU A 81 13.47 2.93 24.87
N SER A 82 14.02 3.40 23.77
CA SER A 82 14.87 4.58 23.71
C SER A 82 14.59 5.17 22.35
N GLY A 83 13.80 6.26 22.35
CA GLY A 83 13.54 7.03 21.15
C GLY A 83 14.86 7.42 20.47
N PRO A 84 14.84 7.82 19.19
CA PRO A 84 16.03 8.28 18.51
C PRO A 84 16.71 9.35 19.36
N THR A 85 17.87 9.02 19.92
CA THR A 85 18.83 10.03 20.38
C THR A 85 19.31 10.71 19.12
N PHE A 86 18.54 11.70 18.66
CA PHE A 86 19.07 12.70 17.75
C PHE A 86 20.17 13.39 18.55
N GLU A 87 21.42 12.98 18.34
CA GLU A 87 22.57 13.79 18.70
C GLU A 87 22.38 15.13 17.98
N THR A 88 21.80 16.07 18.72
CA THR A 88 21.64 17.44 18.27
C THR A 88 23.03 18.03 18.38
N GLY A 89 23.65 18.25 17.23
CA GLY A 89 25.01 18.74 17.13
C GLY A 89 25.25 19.96 18.02
N ASP A 90 26.39 19.88 18.72
CA ASP A 90 27.29 20.95 19.12
C ASP A 90 26.79 22.38 18.87
N LYS A 91 26.36 23.07 19.94
CA LYS A 91 26.61 24.51 20.20
C LYS A 91 26.29 24.83 21.67
N GLN A 92 27.29 24.85 22.55
CA GLN A 92 27.30 25.78 23.69
C GLN A 92 28.72 26.32 23.93
N GLU A 93 28.91 27.49 23.32
CA GLU A 93 29.74 28.61 23.75
C GLU A 93 29.87 28.74 25.29
N LYS A 94 31.10 28.66 25.80
CA LYS A 94 31.69 29.65 26.72
C LYS A 94 33.19 29.43 26.92
#